data_AF-A0A935H8B9-F1
#
_entry.id   AF-A0A935H8B9-F1
#
_cell.length_a   1.000
_cell.length_b   1.000
_cell.length_c   1.000
_cell.angle_alpha   90.00
_cell.angle_beta   90.00
_cell.angle_gamma   90.00
#
_symmetry.space_group_name_H-M   'P 1'
#
loop_
_entity.id
_entity.type
_entity.pdbx_description
1 polymer ?
#
loop_
_entity_poly.entity_id
_entity_poly.type
_entity_poly.pdbx_seq_one_letter_code
_entity_poly.pdbx_strand_id
1 'polypeptide(L)'
;MNTSITCTASNVAPNSTAIAPTCGATAVDSTGASVPVTIGTCTPALPLGTLAAGATIVCPVSYVTPGTAGGTDTTPVSVTLTGTTSATNDSNAANNTAPVTRTIIDAVNDSASQPGGTLGATTNVATNDQFPASSLFSVVTGGSCANASVSGTGTATYDVPASGTCTVNYQVCAPAPNTTVCDTAILNVTAGAADMSVTQPATPIVSAPGSTVNTSITCRPPA
;
A
#
# COMPACT_ATOMS: atom_id res chain seq x y z
N MET A 1 -7.77 -8.21 10.73
CA MET A 1 -6.62 -8.90 11.36
C MET A 1 -7.00 -9.29 12.78
N ASN A 2 -6.81 -10.55 13.19
CA ASN A 2 -7.08 -10.97 14.56
C ASN A 2 -5.84 -10.67 15.39
N THR A 3 -5.90 -9.65 16.24
CA THR A 3 -4.85 -9.32 17.19
C THR A 3 -5.34 -9.61 18.60
N SER A 4 -4.50 -10.17 19.47
CA SER A 4 -4.82 -10.34 20.88
C SER A 4 -4.10 -9.29 21.71
N ILE A 5 -4.77 -8.72 22.71
CA ILE A 5 -4.14 -7.90 23.74
C ILE A 5 -3.93 -8.78 24.97
N THR A 6 -2.73 -8.71 25.54
CA THR A 6 -2.36 -9.42 26.77
C THR A 6 -2.15 -8.38 27.86
N CYS A 7 -3.02 -8.38 28.86
CA CYS A 7 -2.86 -7.58 30.07
C CYS A 7 -2.22 -8.47 31.14
N THR A 8 -1.08 -8.06 31.68
CA THR A 8 -0.35 -8.82 32.72
C THR A 8 -0.48 -8.10 34.05
N ALA A 9 -0.81 -8.84 35.11
CA ALA A 9 -0.78 -8.29 36.46
C ALA A 9 0.68 -8.10 36.93
N SER A 10 1.18 -6.88 36.79
CA SER A 10 2.47 -6.42 37.33
C SER A 10 2.23 -5.30 38.34
N ASN A 11 1.78 -5.63 39.54
CA ASN A 11 1.63 -4.63 40.61
C ASN A 11 3.00 -4.14 41.10
N VAL A 12 3.07 -2.91 41.62
CA VAL A 12 4.30 -2.21 42.03
C VAL A 12 5.08 -2.94 43.14
N ALA A 13 4.44 -3.86 43.87
CA ALA A 13 5.13 -4.83 44.70
C ALA A 13 5.32 -6.15 43.94
N PRO A 14 6.56 -6.69 43.84
CA PRO A 14 6.77 -7.98 43.20
C PRO A 14 5.91 -9.04 43.90
N ASN A 15 5.09 -9.74 43.11
CA ASN A 15 4.22 -10.84 43.55
C ASN A 15 2.87 -10.44 44.22
N SER A 16 2.41 -9.19 44.08
CA SER A 16 1.08 -8.81 44.59
C SER A 16 -0.06 -9.15 43.61
N THR A 17 -1.17 -9.67 44.14
CA THR A 17 -2.41 -9.98 43.40
C THR A 17 -3.11 -8.69 42.95
N ALA A 18 -3.59 -8.63 41.71
CA ALA A 18 -4.39 -7.51 41.22
C ALA A 18 -5.86 -7.66 41.66
N ILE A 19 -6.46 -6.57 42.14
CA ILE A 19 -7.86 -6.54 42.60
C ILE A 19 -8.73 -5.86 41.54
N ALA A 20 -9.83 -6.52 41.18
CA ALA A 20 -10.77 -6.07 40.14
C ALA A 20 -10.06 -5.61 38.85
N PRO A 21 -9.20 -6.45 38.24
CA PRO A 21 -8.45 -6.04 37.06
C PRO A 21 -9.36 -5.81 35.86
N THR A 22 -9.00 -4.85 35.02
CA THR A 22 -9.61 -4.61 33.72
C THR A 22 -8.62 -4.91 32.61
N CYS A 23 -9.13 -5.32 31.45
CA CYS A 23 -8.35 -5.45 30.23
C CYS A 23 -9.21 -4.97 29.08
N GLY A 24 -8.69 -4.01 28.31
CA GLY A 24 -9.43 -3.25 27.32
C GLY A 24 -8.58 -2.84 26.13
N ALA A 25 -9.23 -2.17 25.19
CA ALA A 25 -8.61 -1.68 23.97
C ALA A 25 -9.30 -0.41 23.47
N THR A 26 -8.53 0.52 22.94
CA THR A 26 -9.03 1.65 22.14
C THR A 26 -8.23 1.73 20.84
N ALA A 27 -8.80 2.35 19.80
CA ALA A 27 -8.07 2.60 18.56
C ALA A 27 -8.35 3.99 18.03
N VAL A 28 -7.33 4.61 17.46
CA VAL A 28 -7.41 5.88 16.73
C VAL A 28 -6.68 5.75 15.39
N ASP A 29 -7.18 6.41 14.37
CA ASP A 29 -6.49 6.49 13.08
C ASP A 29 -5.44 7.62 13.08
N SER A 30 -4.68 7.73 12.00
CA SER A 30 -3.64 8.76 11.84
C SER A 30 -4.17 10.20 11.77
N THR A 31 -5.48 10.39 11.61
CA THR A 31 -6.14 11.72 11.67
C THR A 31 -6.62 12.07 13.08
N GLY A 32 -6.52 11.12 14.02
CA GLY A 32 -6.99 11.25 15.39
C GLY A 32 -8.46 10.85 15.59
N ALA A 33 -9.13 10.35 14.56
CA ALA A 33 -10.50 9.87 14.69
C ALA A 33 -10.55 8.51 15.39
N SER A 34 -11.58 8.29 16.23
CA SER A 34 -11.77 7.02 16.93
C SER A 34 -12.16 5.91 15.95
N VAL A 35 -11.46 4.78 16.00
CA VAL A 35 -11.80 3.57 15.24
C VAL A 35 -12.54 2.62 16.18
N PRO A 36 -13.76 2.16 15.85
CA PRO A 36 -14.49 1.21 16.69
C PRO A 36 -13.74 -0.10 16.86
N VAL A 37 -13.62 -0.53 18.12
CA VAL A 37 -12.94 -1.78 18.50
C VAL A 37 -13.96 -2.74 19.09
N THR A 38 -13.91 -4.00 18.66
CA THR A 38 -14.65 -5.11 19.27
C THR A 38 -13.68 -5.94 20.11
N ILE A 39 -14.01 -6.09 21.39
CA ILE A 39 -13.28 -6.96 22.32
C ILE A 39 -14.10 -8.24 22.47
N GLY A 40 -13.52 -9.38 22.09
CA GLY A 40 -14.16 -10.67 22.27
C GLY A 40 -14.02 -11.20 23.70
N THR A 41 -14.33 -12.47 23.90
CA THR A 41 -14.31 -13.11 25.22
C THR A 41 -12.88 -13.21 25.76
N CYS A 42 -12.59 -12.49 26.84
CA CYS A 42 -11.30 -12.55 27.52
C CYS A 42 -11.10 -13.89 28.25
N THR A 43 -9.85 -14.31 28.38
CA THR A 43 -9.45 -15.46 29.18
C THR A 43 -8.38 -15.04 30.19
N PRO A 44 -8.65 -15.14 31.51
CA PRO A 44 -9.93 -15.49 32.13
C PRO A 44 -11.04 -14.47 31.83
N ALA A 45 -12.30 -14.91 31.93
CA ALA A 45 -13.45 -14.07 31.65
C ALA A 45 -13.56 -12.90 32.64
N LEU A 46 -13.87 -11.71 32.12
CA LEU A 46 -14.13 -10.51 32.90
C LEU A 46 -15.65 -10.34 33.16
N PRO A 47 -16.07 -9.75 34.29
CA PRO A 47 -15.24 -9.19 35.36
C PRO A 47 -14.61 -10.26 36.26
N LEU A 48 -13.41 -9.98 36.77
CA LEU A 48 -12.67 -10.87 37.66
C LEU A 48 -12.47 -10.19 39.02
N GLY A 49 -12.62 -10.91 40.13
CA GLY A 49 -12.43 -10.34 41.48
C GLY A 49 -10.96 -10.12 41.81
N THR A 50 -10.11 -11.09 41.48
CA THR A 50 -8.66 -11.01 41.68
C THR A 50 -7.92 -11.74 40.55
N LEU A 51 -6.71 -11.30 40.24
CA LEU A 51 -5.79 -11.98 39.32
C LEU A 51 -4.45 -12.18 40.00
N ALA A 52 -4.01 -13.44 40.11
CA ALA A 52 -2.76 -13.80 40.76
C ALA A 52 -1.56 -13.07 40.12
N ALA A 53 -0.53 -12.81 40.91
CA ALA A 53 0.66 -12.15 40.40
C ALA A 53 1.31 -12.94 39.26
N GLY A 54 1.69 -12.26 38.19
CA GLY A 54 2.24 -12.88 36.98
C GLY A 54 1.23 -13.60 36.09
N ALA A 55 -0.05 -13.69 36.48
CA ALA A 55 -1.11 -14.18 35.61
C ALA A 55 -1.54 -13.11 34.60
N THR A 56 -2.12 -13.56 33.48
CA THR A 56 -2.49 -12.73 32.34
C THR A 56 -3.96 -12.84 31.99
N ILE A 57 -4.54 -11.73 31.53
CA ILE A 57 -5.82 -11.70 30.82
C ILE A 57 -5.53 -11.49 29.34
N VAL A 58 -5.99 -12.41 28.51
CA VAL A 58 -5.87 -12.30 27.05
C VAL A 58 -7.25 -12.04 26.46
N CYS A 59 -7.42 -10.90 25.79
CA CYS A 59 -8.65 -10.55 25.10
C CYS A 59 -8.40 -10.53 23.58
N PRO A 60 -9.16 -11.29 22.77
CA PRO A 60 -9.12 -11.13 21.33
C PRO A 60 -9.72 -9.78 20.95
N VAL A 61 -9.08 -9.08 20.03
CA VAL A 61 -9.46 -7.74 19.61
C VAL A 61 -9.52 -7.67 18.09
N SER A 62 -10.59 -7.07 17.58
CA SER A 62 -10.77 -6.80 16.16
C SER A 62 -11.25 -5.37 15.94
N TYR A 63 -10.78 -4.76 14.86
CA TYR A 63 -11.25 -3.48 14.33
C TYR A 63 -11.25 -3.54 12.81
N VAL A 64 -11.97 -2.63 12.18
CA VAL A 64 -11.95 -2.43 10.73
C VAL A 64 -11.05 -1.24 10.45
N THR A 65 -10.06 -1.40 9.57
CA THR A 65 -9.24 -0.27 9.11
C THR A 65 -10.13 0.69 8.32
N PRO A 66 -10.05 2.00 8.57
CA PRO A 66 -10.77 2.99 7.78
C PRO A 66 -10.25 3.01 6.32
N GLY A 67 -11.07 3.55 5.43
CA GLY A 67 -10.79 3.59 3.98
C GLY A 67 -11.62 2.58 3.19
N THR A 68 -11.50 2.66 1.87
CA THR A 68 -12.09 1.70 0.93
C THR A 68 -10.96 1.18 0.05
N ALA A 69 -10.83 -0.14 -0.05
CA ALA A 69 -9.85 -0.73 -0.96
C ALA A 69 -10.14 -0.31 -2.41
N GLY A 70 -9.09 -0.10 -3.19
CA GLY A 70 -9.15 0.44 -4.54
C GLY A 70 -8.33 1.71 -4.68
N GLY A 71 -7.97 2.05 -5.92
CA GLY A 71 -7.00 3.09 -6.29
C GLY A 71 -7.31 4.55 -5.94
N THR A 72 -8.15 4.81 -4.93
CA THR A 72 -8.34 6.13 -4.33
C THR A 72 -7.44 6.29 -3.13
N ASP A 73 -6.84 7.48 -3.00
CA ASP A 73 -6.00 7.82 -1.84
C ASP A 73 -6.80 7.82 -0.54
N THR A 74 -6.43 6.92 0.38
CA THR A 74 -7.03 6.77 1.69
C THR A 74 -6.34 7.69 2.69
N THR A 75 -7.06 8.74 3.14
CA THR A 75 -6.47 9.75 4.03
C THR A 75 -5.89 9.17 5.34
N PRO A 76 -6.55 8.21 6.03
CA PRO A 76 -5.91 7.52 7.14
C PRO A 76 -4.85 6.52 6.64
N VAL A 77 -3.59 6.74 7.02
CA VAL A 77 -2.45 5.89 6.61
C VAL A 77 -2.06 4.85 7.66
N SER A 78 -2.61 4.96 8.87
CA SER A 78 -2.37 3.98 9.93
C SER A 78 -3.48 3.97 11.00
N VAL A 79 -3.54 2.88 11.76
CA VAL A 79 -4.34 2.76 12.99
C VAL A 79 -3.41 2.45 14.15
N THR A 80 -3.58 3.18 15.26
CA THR A 80 -2.91 2.89 16.53
C THR A 80 -3.89 2.23 17.48
N LEU A 81 -3.68 0.93 17.73
CA LEU A 81 -4.41 0.16 18.73
C LEU A 81 -3.70 0.31 20.08
N THR A 82 -4.42 0.73 21.11
CA THR A 82 -3.88 0.90 22.46
C THR A 82 -4.55 -0.10 23.39
N GLY A 83 -3.79 -1.09 23.86
CA GLY A 83 -4.21 -1.96 24.95
C GLY A 83 -4.25 -1.18 26.25
N THR A 84 -5.30 -1.41 27.05
CA THR A 84 -5.47 -0.76 28.34
C THR A 84 -5.68 -1.79 29.44
N THR A 85 -5.14 -1.51 30.63
CA THR A 85 -5.35 -2.34 31.82
C THR A 85 -5.53 -1.43 33.03
N SER A 86 -6.08 -1.96 34.12
CA SER A 86 -6.14 -1.27 35.41
C SER A 86 -6.41 -2.30 36.51
N ALA A 87 -6.18 -1.92 37.77
CA ALA A 87 -6.62 -2.64 38.96
C ALA A 87 -6.86 -1.63 40.09
N THR A 88 -7.72 -1.95 41.06
CA THR A 88 -8.01 -1.02 42.18
C THR A 88 -6.78 -0.73 43.05
N ASN A 89 -5.87 -1.71 43.15
CA ASN A 89 -4.62 -1.60 43.88
C ASN A 89 -3.41 -1.28 42.98
N ASP A 90 -3.66 -0.79 41.76
CA ASP A 90 -2.62 -0.28 40.89
C ASP A 90 -2.20 1.14 41.32
N SER A 91 -0.92 1.32 41.60
CA SER A 91 -0.33 2.60 41.98
C SER A 91 0.54 3.23 40.88
N ASN A 92 0.62 2.61 39.69
CA ASN A 92 1.41 3.10 38.57
C ASN A 92 0.58 3.17 37.27
N ALA A 93 -0.44 4.03 37.25
CA ALA A 93 -1.30 4.18 36.09
C ALA A 93 -0.58 4.56 34.77
N ALA A 94 0.67 5.02 34.82
CA ALA A 94 1.47 5.35 33.64
C ALA A 94 1.87 4.13 32.80
N ASN A 95 1.84 2.91 33.36
CA ASN A 95 2.15 1.68 32.63
C ASN A 95 0.91 0.90 32.15
N ASN A 96 -0.28 1.49 32.32
CA ASN A 96 -1.56 0.85 31.99
C ASN A 96 -1.94 0.92 30.52
N THR A 97 -1.05 1.43 29.67
CA THR A 97 -1.29 1.58 28.24
C THR A 97 -0.13 1.03 27.42
N ALA A 98 -0.47 0.34 26.33
CA ALA A 98 0.50 -0.20 25.38
C ALA A 98 0.00 0.03 23.94
N PRO A 99 0.50 1.07 23.24
CA PRO A 99 0.12 1.35 21.87
C PRO A 99 0.90 0.51 20.85
N VAL A 100 0.23 0.10 19.79
CA VAL A 100 0.81 -0.56 18.61
C VAL A 100 0.19 0.05 17.35
N THR A 101 1.04 0.59 16.48
CA THR A 101 0.61 1.17 15.20
C THR A 101 0.72 0.14 14.08
N ARG A 102 -0.28 0.17 13.19
CA ARG A 102 -0.35 -0.65 11.97
C ARG A 102 -0.58 0.28 10.79
N THR A 103 0.30 0.21 9.79
CA THR A 103 0.12 0.91 8.52
C THR A 103 -1.06 0.31 7.76
N ILE A 104 -1.86 1.17 7.15
CA ILE A 104 -2.90 0.79 6.19
C ILE A 104 -2.20 0.66 4.83
N ILE A 105 -2.45 -0.45 4.13
CA ILE A 105 -2.00 -0.58 2.75
C ILE A 105 -2.98 0.19 1.89
N ASP A 106 -2.43 1.10 1.09
CA ASP A 106 -3.18 1.98 0.21
C ASP A 106 -2.42 2.05 -1.11
N ALA A 107 -2.94 1.35 -2.12
CA ALA A 107 -2.46 1.42 -3.48
C ALA A 107 -3.30 2.47 -4.21
N VAL A 108 -2.66 3.45 -4.84
CA VAL A 108 -3.31 4.62 -5.41
C VAL A 108 -3.11 4.61 -6.93
N ASN A 109 -4.17 4.90 -7.69
CA ASN A 109 -4.10 4.88 -9.15
C ASN A 109 -2.97 5.76 -9.69
N ASP A 110 -2.25 5.22 -10.67
CA ASP A 110 -1.18 5.89 -11.38
C ASP A 110 -1.61 6.36 -12.76
N SER A 111 -0.81 7.27 -13.32
CA SER A 111 -0.88 7.61 -14.73
C SER A 111 0.51 7.68 -15.34
N ALA A 112 0.62 7.25 -16.59
CA ALA A 112 1.82 7.39 -17.39
C ALA A 112 1.47 7.85 -18.80
N SER A 113 2.38 8.62 -19.40
CA SER A 113 2.34 8.95 -20.82
C SER A 113 3.62 8.43 -21.46
N GLN A 114 3.47 7.64 -22.52
CA GLN A 114 4.57 7.02 -23.23
C GLN A 114 4.34 7.12 -24.74
N PRO A 115 5.39 7.15 -25.58
CA PRO A 115 5.21 7.19 -27.03
C PRO A 115 4.36 6.00 -27.51
N GLY A 116 3.34 6.26 -28.34
CA GLY A 116 2.46 5.22 -28.86
C GLY A 116 3.23 4.13 -29.61
N GLY A 117 2.87 2.87 -29.37
CA GLY A 117 3.53 1.71 -29.97
C GLY A 117 4.85 1.27 -29.33
N THR A 118 5.28 1.91 -28.23
CA THR A 118 6.45 1.47 -27.47
C THR A 118 6.23 0.08 -26.88
N LEU A 119 7.15 -0.84 -27.12
CA LEU A 119 7.12 -2.19 -26.54
C LEU A 119 7.97 -2.25 -25.28
N GLY A 120 7.46 -2.91 -24.23
CA GLY A 120 8.17 -3.06 -22.96
C GLY A 120 8.44 -1.75 -22.21
N ALA A 121 7.57 -0.75 -22.35
CA ALA A 121 7.63 0.47 -21.57
C ALA A 121 7.48 0.15 -20.07
N THR A 122 8.09 0.99 -19.22
CA THR A 122 8.05 0.77 -17.77
C THR A 122 7.58 2.00 -17.01
N THR A 123 6.83 1.77 -15.94
CA THR A 123 6.43 2.80 -14.97
C THR A 123 6.59 2.26 -13.56
N ASN A 124 7.12 3.08 -12.66
CA ASN A 124 7.09 2.79 -11.24
C ASN A 124 5.73 3.19 -10.67
N VAL A 125 4.97 2.22 -10.15
CA VAL A 125 3.64 2.42 -9.54
C VAL A 125 3.70 2.53 -8.02
N ALA A 126 4.89 2.41 -7.42
CA ALA A 126 5.03 2.43 -5.96
C ALA A 126 5.18 3.83 -5.37
N THR A 127 5.24 4.89 -6.18
CA THR A 127 5.69 6.22 -5.73
C THR A 127 4.65 7.00 -4.93
N ASN A 128 3.38 6.74 -5.20
CA ASN A 128 2.20 7.37 -4.60
C ASN A 128 1.42 6.40 -3.71
N ASP A 129 1.98 5.23 -3.41
CA ASP A 129 1.36 4.20 -2.60
C ASP A 129 1.88 4.25 -1.16
N GLN A 130 1.01 3.94 -0.19
CA GLN A 130 1.37 3.78 1.21
C GLN A 130 1.38 2.29 1.57
N PHE A 131 2.55 1.78 1.96
CA PHE A 131 2.69 0.36 2.31
C PHE A 131 3.84 0.11 3.30
N PRO A 132 3.74 -0.94 4.14
CA PRO A 132 4.87 -1.38 4.97
C PRO A 132 6.08 -1.80 4.13
N ALA A 133 7.29 -1.67 4.70
CA ALA A 133 8.49 -2.23 4.11
C ALA A 133 8.33 -3.75 3.85
N SER A 134 8.92 -4.23 2.75
CA SER A 134 8.80 -5.63 2.27
C SER A 134 7.40 -6.05 1.81
N SER A 135 6.48 -5.10 1.60
CA SER A 135 5.26 -5.37 0.84
C SER A 135 5.60 -5.76 -0.60
N LEU A 136 4.74 -6.54 -1.22
CA LEU A 136 4.96 -7.08 -2.57
C LEU A 136 3.91 -6.55 -3.54
N PHE A 137 4.40 -6.11 -4.69
CA PHE A 137 3.58 -5.71 -5.82
C PHE A 137 3.38 -6.88 -6.77
N SER A 138 2.22 -6.95 -7.41
CA SER A 138 1.93 -7.95 -8.44
C SER A 138 0.86 -7.47 -9.41
N VAL A 139 0.91 -7.97 -10.65
CA VAL A 139 -0.11 -7.68 -11.66
C VAL A 139 -1.41 -8.41 -11.34
N VAL A 140 -2.53 -7.73 -11.56
CA VAL A 140 -3.88 -8.29 -11.41
C VAL A 140 -4.52 -8.39 -12.79
N THR A 141 -5.30 -9.43 -13.02
CA THR A 141 -6.03 -9.62 -14.28
C THR A 141 -7.07 -8.52 -14.51
N GLY A 142 -7.38 -8.24 -15.77
CA GLY A 142 -8.40 -7.25 -16.16
C GLY A 142 -7.85 -5.92 -16.68
N GLY A 143 -6.52 -5.75 -16.70
CA GLY A 143 -5.87 -4.70 -17.48
C GLY A 143 -6.00 -4.92 -18.99
N SER A 144 -5.80 -3.87 -19.77
CA SER A 144 -5.92 -3.88 -21.23
C SER A 144 -4.59 -3.69 -21.98
N CYS A 145 -3.51 -3.27 -21.31
CA CYS A 145 -2.20 -3.19 -21.96
C CYS A 145 -1.68 -4.59 -22.31
N ALA A 146 -1.07 -4.74 -23.49
CA ALA A 146 -0.45 -6.00 -23.89
C ALA A 146 0.85 -6.24 -23.11
N ASN A 147 1.20 -7.52 -22.91
CA ASN A 147 2.42 -7.97 -22.21
C ASN A 147 2.62 -7.33 -20.82
N ALA A 148 1.52 -7.00 -20.13
CA ALA A 148 1.55 -6.37 -18.83
C ALA A 148 2.12 -7.30 -17.74
N SER A 149 3.04 -6.77 -16.94
CA SER A 149 3.55 -7.40 -15.71
C SER A 149 3.91 -6.34 -14.68
N VAL A 150 3.99 -6.74 -13.41
CA VAL A 150 4.44 -5.87 -12.32
C VAL A 150 5.42 -6.68 -11.47
N SER A 151 6.63 -6.14 -11.30
CA SER A 151 7.66 -6.72 -10.43
C SER A 151 7.28 -6.58 -8.96
N GLY A 152 7.90 -7.38 -8.08
CA GLY A 152 7.65 -7.35 -6.63
C GLY A 152 7.93 -6.00 -5.95
N THR A 153 8.67 -5.11 -6.61
CA THR A 153 9.02 -3.76 -6.13
C THR A 153 8.23 -2.64 -6.82
N GLY A 154 7.19 -2.98 -7.60
CA GLY A 154 6.28 -1.99 -8.18
C GLY A 154 6.75 -1.37 -9.51
N THR A 155 7.70 -1.97 -10.21
CA THR A 155 7.94 -1.60 -11.63
C THR A 155 6.97 -2.38 -12.51
N ALA A 156 6.03 -1.68 -13.13
CA ALA A 156 5.16 -2.19 -14.17
C ALA A 156 5.89 -2.19 -15.53
N THR A 157 5.67 -3.22 -16.33
CA THR A 157 6.14 -3.33 -17.72
C THR A 157 4.96 -3.66 -18.63
N TYR A 158 4.84 -2.98 -19.77
CA TYR A 158 3.69 -3.09 -20.66
C TYR A 158 4.01 -2.57 -22.08
N ASP A 159 3.21 -2.99 -23.06
CA ASP A 159 3.23 -2.41 -24.40
C ASP A 159 2.20 -1.28 -24.50
N VAL A 160 2.65 -0.14 -25.00
CA VAL A 160 1.83 1.06 -25.20
C VAL A 160 1.03 0.89 -26.50
N PRO A 161 -0.30 1.09 -26.49
CA PRO A 161 -1.08 1.04 -27.72
C PRO A 161 -0.59 2.12 -28.69
N ALA A 162 -0.87 1.95 -29.99
CA ALA A 162 -0.48 2.94 -30.99
C ALA A 162 -1.20 4.30 -30.78
N SER A 163 -2.40 4.27 -30.21
CA SER A 163 -3.20 5.45 -29.85
C SER A 163 -4.15 5.13 -28.69
N GLY A 164 -4.72 6.17 -28.08
CA GLY A 164 -5.67 6.01 -26.97
C GLY A 164 -5.00 5.66 -25.65
N THR A 165 -5.68 4.87 -24.83
CA THR A 165 -5.22 4.46 -23.50
C THR A 165 -5.29 2.95 -23.31
N CYS A 166 -4.48 2.43 -22.39
CA CYS A 166 -4.61 1.10 -21.86
C CYS A 166 -4.35 1.09 -20.35
N THR A 167 -4.68 0.01 -19.67
CA THR A 167 -4.51 -0.12 -18.23
C THR A 167 -3.66 -1.31 -17.82
N VAL A 168 -2.90 -1.14 -16.74
CA VAL A 168 -2.29 -2.23 -15.98
C VAL A 168 -2.92 -2.21 -14.59
N ASN A 169 -3.64 -3.26 -14.24
CA ASN A 169 -4.18 -3.42 -12.89
C ASN A 169 -3.10 -4.07 -12.03
N TYR A 170 -2.91 -3.58 -10.81
CA TYR A 170 -1.94 -4.13 -9.88
C TYR A 170 -2.48 -4.14 -8.46
N GLN A 171 -1.78 -4.86 -7.60
CA GLN A 171 -2.05 -4.88 -6.17
C GLN A 171 -0.76 -4.81 -5.36
N VAL A 172 -0.88 -4.27 -4.16
CA VAL A 172 0.16 -4.26 -3.13
C VAL A 172 -0.33 -5.09 -1.97
N CYS A 173 0.45 -6.08 -1.54
CA CYS A 173 0.11 -6.97 -0.44
C CYS A 173 1.10 -6.85 0.71
N ALA A 174 0.61 -6.98 1.94
CA ALA A 174 1.42 -6.92 3.14
C ALA A 174 2.50 -8.01 3.16
N PRO A 175 3.62 -7.80 3.86
CA PRO A 175 4.59 -8.85 4.09
C PRO A 175 3.99 -10.01 4.90
N ALA A 176 4.66 -11.16 4.85
CA ALA A 176 4.35 -12.30 5.72
C ALA A 176 4.31 -11.86 7.21
N PRO A 177 3.35 -12.37 8.00
CA PRO A 177 2.40 -13.45 7.69
C PRO A 177 1.09 -12.99 7.04
N ASN A 178 0.94 -11.71 6.69
CA ASN A 178 -0.35 -11.12 6.28
C ASN A 178 -0.50 -10.99 4.76
N THR A 179 0.09 -11.89 3.97
CA THR A 179 0.20 -11.77 2.50
C THR A 179 -1.12 -11.72 1.74
N THR A 180 -2.24 -11.99 2.41
CA THR A 180 -3.60 -11.89 1.84
C THR A 180 -4.24 -10.52 2.08
N VAL A 181 -3.62 -9.65 2.87
CA VAL A 181 -4.07 -8.27 3.08
C VAL A 181 -3.46 -7.45 1.96
N CYS A 182 -4.28 -7.10 0.98
CA CYS A 182 -3.85 -6.39 -0.21
C CYS A 182 -4.78 -5.22 -0.50
N ASP A 183 -4.26 -4.27 -1.26
CA ASP A 183 -5.03 -3.22 -1.90
C ASP A 183 -4.71 -3.16 -3.39
N THR A 184 -5.65 -2.66 -4.20
CA THR A 184 -5.59 -2.71 -5.67
C THR A 184 -5.64 -1.31 -6.29
N ALA A 185 -4.86 -1.09 -7.34
CA ALA A 185 -4.88 0.15 -8.11
C ALA A 185 -4.68 -0.12 -9.61
N ILE A 186 -4.87 0.93 -10.40
CA ILE A 186 -4.80 0.92 -11.85
C ILE A 186 -3.77 1.95 -12.30
N LEU A 187 -2.80 1.50 -13.08
CA LEU A 187 -1.98 2.37 -13.91
C LEU A 187 -2.70 2.64 -15.23
N ASN A 188 -3.09 3.89 -15.46
CA ASN A 188 -3.65 4.33 -16.74
C ASN A 188 -2.54 4.89 -17.65
N VAL A 189 -2.24 4.14 -18.72
CA VAL A 189 -1.21 4.50 -19.71
C VAL A 189 -1.87 5.20 -20.89
N THR A 190 -1.38 6.40 -21.21
CA THR A 190 -1.82 7.16 -22.39
C THR A 190 -0.75 7.10 -23.46
N ALA A 191 -1.15 6.72 -24.68
CA ALA A 191 -0.29 6.80 -25.85
C ALA A 191 -0.10 8.27 -26.23
N GLY A 192 1.08 8.80 -25.97
CA GLY A 192 1.53 10.09 -26.46
C GLY A 192 1.94 10.04 -27.93
N ALA A 193 2.10 11.21 -28.54
CA ALA A 193 2.64 11.31 -29.88
C ALA A 193 4.05 10.70 -29.92
N ALA A 194 4.26 9.74 -30.84
CA ALA A 194 5.60 9.35 -31.22
C ALA A 194 6.17 10.47 -32.12
N ASP A 195 7.22 11.14 -31.66
CA ASP A 195 7.86 12.21 -32.43
C ASP A 195 8.98 11.63 -33.32
N MET A 196 9.03 12.10 -34.55
CA MET A 196 9.97 11.71 -35.59
C MET A 196 10.30 12.97 -36.41
N SER A 197 11.58 13.30 -36.50
CA SER A 197 12.06 14.41 -37.32
C SER A 197 12.68 13.91 -38.62
N VAL A 198 12.53 14.69 -39.69
CA VAL A 198 13.13 14.41 -41.00
C VAL A 198 14.18 15.46 -41.31
N THR A 199 15.37 15.01 -41.69
CA THR A 199 16.41 15.88 -42.25
C THR A 199 16.76 15.39 -43.65
N GLN A 200 16.73 16.30 -44.62
CA GLN A 200 17.18 16.06 -45.98
C GLN A 200 18.35 17.01 -46.30
N PRO A 201 19.51 16.50 -46.77
CA PRO A 201 20.57 17.34 -47.26
C PRO A 201 20.14 18.04 -48.56
N ALA A 202 20.69 19.24 -48.81
CA ALA A 202 20.37 20.00 -50.02
C ALA A 202 20.67 19.19 -51.29
N THR A 203 19.70 19.09 -52.19
CA THR A 203 19.85 18.46 -53.50
C THR A 203 20.29 19.48 -54.57
N PRO A 204 20.91 19.03 -55.69
CA PRO A 204 21.28 19.93 -56.78
C PRO A 204 20.07 20.72 -57.30
N ILE A 205 20.23 22.04 -57.44
CA ILE A 205 19.15 22.97 -57.81
C ILE A 205 18.85 22.93 -59.32
N VAL A 206 19.73 22.29 -60.11
CA VAL A 206 19.59 22.12 -61.56
C VAL A 206 20.08 20.72 -61.95
N SER A 207 19.35 20.02 -62.81
CA SER A 207 19.75 18.75 -63.41
C SER A 207 19.39 18.73 -64.90
N ALA A 208 20.26 18.20 -65.74
CA ALA A 208 20.03 18.10 -67.18
C ALA A 208 19.02 16.98 -67.51
N PRO A 209 18.30 17.05 -68.65
CA PRO A 209 17.46 15.95 -69.11
C PRO A 209 18.25 14.63 -69.17
N GLY A 210 17.71 13.56 -68.56
CA GLY A 210 18.35 12.24 -68.47
C GLY A 210 19.32 12.05 -67.29
N SER A 211 19.51 13.05 -66.43
CA SER A 211 20.33 12.92 -65.22
C SER A 211 19.61 12.14 -64.12
N THR A 212 20.36 11.31 -63.38
CA THR A 212 19.89 10.66 -62.15
C THR A 212 20.36 11.49 -60.95
N VAL A 213 19.43 11.89 -60.08
CA VAL A 213 19.74 12.62 -58.83
C VAL A 213 19.63 11.66 -57.66
N ASN A 214 20.76 11.38 -57.01
CA ASN A 214 20.80 10.56 -55.81
C ASN A 214 20.81 11.48 -54.58
N THR A 215 19.90 11.25 -53.65
CA THR A 215 19.87 11.91 -52.34
C THR A 215 19.56 10.88 -51.25
N SER A 216 19.76 11.25 -49.99
CA SER A 216 19.41 10.43 -48.84
C SER A 216 18.45 11.19 -47.93
N ILE A 217 17.58 10.46 -47.23
CA ILE A 217 16.70 10.99 -46.20
C ILE A 217 17.11 10.33 -44.89
N THR A 218 17.32 11.14 -43.86
CA THR A 218 17.55 10.64 -42.51
C THR A 218 16.33 10.98 -41.64
N CYS A 219 15.69 9.95 -41.10
CA CYS A 219 14.64 10.08 -40.10
C CYS A 219 15.25 9.78 -38.73
N ARG A 220 15.04 10.64 -37.73
CA ARG A 220 15.55 10.43 -36.37
C ARG A 220 14.47 10.78 -35.32
N PRO A 221 14.32 10.00 -34.24
CA PRO A 221 13.54 10.43 -33.07
C PRO A 221 14.10 11.74 -32.48
N PRO A 222 13.30 12.53 -31.73
CA PRO A 222 13.79 13.75 -31.09
C PRO A 222 14.97 13.46 -30.15
N ALA A 223 15.80 14.48 -29.95
CA ALA A 223 16.97 14.43 -29.08
C ALA A 223 16.58 14.45 -27.60
#